data_AF-A0A9Q8YF69-F1
#
_entry.id   AF-A0A9Q8YF69-F1
#
_cell.length_a   1.000
_cell.length_b   1.000
_cell.length_c   1.000
_cell.angle_alpha   90.00
_cell.angle_beta   90.00
_cell.angle_gamma   90.00
#
_symmetry.space_group_name_H-M   'P 1'
#
loop_
_entity.id
_entity.type
_entity.pdbx_description
1 polymer ?
#
loop_
_entity_poly.entity_id
_entity_poly.type
_entity_poly.pdbx_seq_one_letter_code
_entity_poly.pdbx_strand_id
1 'polypeptide(L)'
;MATYTIFTRNGVADTGQEETLGKLKAELANPKAKLLLHLHGGLVDQASGEAAAKRLSGAGPESWQLGSDWTQVYVVWRTGALETVKTNWMDLVHDDRLYQTVVKKLIDFVARRLGVPGTSSRGPGSFAMKEADILRRVTGKSGPHPFESIDTEFSATRTAGQRATLMGHQSDGELALDFQEELNQDDAFQRAASEIDEAINVPSGARAPSLGVDVAAGEAMRSRLDARIKRELEPPLIKGGKKRGIVSAVGFLLKHGGKAALACFRRFRDGRDHGLHATIVEEVCREFYGDLIGAKVWGMMVQDAADHFSAAGFGTTLVDFIKTKTPTDFVITAHSAGSIWATHMLEAMKKRGIQSGVKLFLLAPAVRTDVFAAMLDGASDMIARCRMITMTDELERRDAVLGHDRSYIYPSSLLYLVSGMFEEQNIEAYPDAPILGMQRFSTLSSLTGTEADAARRIAAFFQGADHGIISSPTPGISLANSHGAFDDDPLTLATARSLF
;
A
#
# COMPACT_ATOMS: atom_id res chain seq x y z
N MET A 1 -6.80 20.56 -29.98
CA MET A 1 -6.45 19.58 -28.95
C MET A 1 -7.75 19.05 -28.39
N ALA A 2 -8.04 17.77 -28.62
CA ALA A 2 -9.24 17.15 -28.10
C ALA A 2 -8.89 16.48 -26.76
N THR A 3 -9.52 16.92 -25.68
CA THR A 3 -9.31 16.36 -24.34
C THR A 3 -10.61 15.74 -23.85
N TYR A 4 -10.53 14.49 -23.40
CA TYR A 4 -11.65 13.73 -22.89
C TYR A 4 -11.34 13.26 -21.48
N THR A 5 -12.15 13.66 -20.51
CA THR A 5 -12.13 13.09 -19.15
C THR A 5 -13.28 12.12 -19.05
N ILE A 6 -12.99 10.85 -18.77
CA ILE A 6 -13.97 9.78 -18.69
C ILE A 6 -14.05 9.31 -17.25
N PHE A 7 -15.20 9.52 -16.62
CA PHE A 7 -15.46 9.02 -15.28
C PHE A 7 -15.89 7.57 -15.31
N THR A 8 -15.33 6.75 -14.45
CA THR A 8 -15.68 5.33 -14.37
C THR A 8 -15.94 4.87 -12.94
N ARG A 9 -16.75 3.83 -12.82
CA ARG A 9 -17.05 3.12 -11.58
C ARG A 9 -17.40 1.67 -11.92
N ASN A 10 -16.87 0.71 -11.16
CA ASN A 10 -17.12 -0.72 -11.35
C ASN A 10 -16.82 -1.17 -12.80
N GLY A 11 -15.70 -0.70 -13.34
CA GLY A 11 -15.25 -1.02 -14.69
C GLY A 11 -15.97 -0.30 -15.84
N VAL A 12 -17.06 0.42 -15.59
CA VAL A 12 -17.87 1.03 -16.66
C VAL A 12 -17.82 2.55 -16.62
N ALA A 13 -18.03 3.19 -17.77
CA ALA A 13 -18.20 4.64 -17.82
C ALA A 13 -19.50 5.05 -17.11
N ASP A 14 -19.44 6.11 -16.32
CA ASP A 14 -20.64 6.70 -15.71
C ASP A 14 -21.68 7.06 -16.77
N THR A 15 -22.95 6.89 -16.44
CA THR A 15 -24.11 7.27 -17.26
C THR A 15 -24.08 8.75 -17.62
N GLY A 16 -24.52 9.12 -18.83
CA GLY A 16 -24.54 10.52 -19.28
C GLY A 16 -23.28 10.95 -20.01
N GLN A 17 -22.34 10.04 -20.25
CA GLN A 17 -21.11 10.28 -21.02
C GLN A 17 -21.20 9.78 -22.47
N GLU A 18 -22.37 9.38 -22.94
CA GLU A 18 -22.57 8.76 -24.27
C GLU A 18 -22.14 9.71 -25.40
N GLU A 19 -22.43 11.01 -25.28
CA GLU A 19 -21.99 12.03 -26.25
C GLU A 19 -20.45 12.17 -26.25
N THR A 20 -19.84 12.23 -25.07
CA THR A 20 -18.38 12.30 -24.89
C THR A 20 -17.69 11.10 -25.52
N LEU A 21 -18.22 9.89 -25.29
CA LEU A 21 -17.72 8.65 -25.88
C LEU A 21 -17.91 8.63 -27.40
N GLY A 22 -19.04 9.15 -27.90
CA GLY A 22 -19.29 9.28 -29.34
C GLY A 22 -18.27 10.21 -30.03
N LYS A 23 -17.95 11.35 -29.42
CA LYS A 23 -16.91 12.27 -29.90
C LYS A 23 -15.53 11.65 -29.86
N LEU A 24 -15.17 10.98 -28.75
CA LEU A 24 -13.90 10.26 -28.64
C LEU A 24 -13.76 9.20 -29.75
N LYS A 25 -14.80 8.40 -29.99
CA LYS A 25 -14.81 7.41 -31.08
C LYS A 25 -14.57 8.06 -32.44
N ALA A 26 -15.24 9.18 -32.73
CA ALA A 26 -15.08 9.90 -33.98
C ALA A 26 -13.65 10.46 -34.15
N GLU A 27 -13.06 10.98 -33.07
CA GLU A 27 -11.70 11.50 -33.08
C GLU A 27 -10.66 10.38 -33.34
N LEU A 28 -10.81 9.24 -32.66
CA LEU A 28 -9.92 8.09 -32.83
C LEU A 28 -10.05 7.41 -34.20
N ALA A 29 -11.17 7.62 -34.91
CA ALA A 29 -11.33 7.13 -36.28
C ALA A 29 -10.49 7.93 -37.31
N ASN A 30 -9.89 9.07 -36.92
CA ASN A 30 -9.04 9.88 -37.78
C ASN A 30 -7.76 9.09 -38.18
N PRO A 31 -7.42 8.97 -39.48
CA PRO A 31 -6.24 8.24 -39.92
C PRO A 31 -4.88 8.74 -39.40
N LYS A 32 -4.84 9.98 -38.90
CA LYS A 32 -3.64 10.60 -38.31
C LYS A 32 -3.76 10.79 -36.79
N ALA A 33 -4.74 10.14 -36.15
CA ALA A 33 -4.94 10.27 -34.70
C ALA A 33 -3.68 9.90 -33.94
N LYS A 34 -3.26 10.79 -33.03
CA LYS A 34 -2.30 10.50 -31.97
C LYS A 34 -3.04 10.47 -30.65
N LEU A 35 -2.73 9.50 -29.80
CA LEU A 35 -3.43 9.26 -28.55
C LEU A 35 -2.47 9.26 -27.37
N LEU A 36 -2.73 10.13 -26.40
CA LEU A 36 -2.24 10.00 -25.04
C LEU A 36 -3.39 9.48 -24.17
N LEU A 37 -3.19 8.32 -23.54
CA LEU A 37 -4.04 7.81 -22.47
C LEU A 37 -3.32 8.03 -21.13
N HIS A 38 -3.94 8.78 -20.24
CA HIS A 38 -3.47 8.97 -18.88
C HIS A 38 -4.36 8.23 -17.88
N LEU A 39 -3.72 7.41 -17.07
CA LEU A 39 -4.32 6.57 -16.03
C LEU A 39 -3.75 7.07 -14.70
N HIS A 40 -4.60 7.73 -13.90
CA HIS A 40 -4.17 8.31 -12.64
C HIS A 40 -3.95 7.23 -11.56
N GLY A 41 -3.37 7.64 -10.44
CA GLY A 41 -3.13 6.78 -9.28
C GLY A 41 -4.40 6.28 -8.57
N GLY A 42 -4.25 5.16 -7.85
CA GLY A 42 -5.31 4.68 -6.98
C GLY A 42 -5.51 5.59 -5.77
N LEU A 43 -6.63 5.41 -5.05
CA LEU A 43 -6.89 6.12 -3.78
C LEU A 43 -7.01 7.65 -3.95
N VAL A 44 -7.43 8.10 -5.14
CA VAL A 44 -7.69 9.49 -5.50
C VAL A 44 -9.21 9.73 -5.55
N ASP A 45 -9.66 10.82 -4.93
CA ASP A 45 -11.06 11.25 -5.05
C ASP A 45 -11.34 11.86 -6.44
N GLN A 46 -12.60 11.93 -6.83
CA GLN A 46 -12.96 12.42 -8.16
C GLN A 46 -12.49 13.86 -8.42
N ALA A 47 -12.64 14.78 -7.44
CA ALA A 47 -12.30 16.18 -7.63
C ALA A 47 -10.78 16.34 -7.84
N SER A 48 -9.98 15.59 -7.10
CA SER A 48 -8.52 15.52 -7.28
C SER A 48 -8.16 14.95 -8.65
N GLY A 49 -8.83 13.87 -9.11
CA GLY A 49 -8.62 13.29 -10.44
C GLY A 49 -9.00 14.24 -11.58
N GLU A 50 -10.09 14.99 -11.44
CA GLU A 50 -10.50 16.04 -12.39
C GLU A 50 -9.50 17.20 -12.43
N ALA A 51 -9.01 17.64 -11.27
CA ALA A 51 -8.02 18.70 -11.17
C ALA A 51 -6.71 18.28 -11.86
N ALA A 52 -6.25 17.04 -11.63
CA ALA A 52 -5.09 16.48 -12.32
C ALA A 52 -5.30 16.43 -13.84
N ALA A 53 -6.45 15.91 -14.31
CA ALA A 53 -6.76 15.86 -15.74
C ALA A 53 -6.75 17.26 -16.40
N LYS A 54 -7.32 18.27 -15.72
CA LYS A 54 -7.32 19.65 -16.20
C LYS A 54 -5.91 20.26 -16.23
N ARG A 55 -5.10 20.00 -15.21
CA ARG A 55 -3.70 20.49 -15.11
C ARG A 55 -2.84 19.85 -16.21
N LEU A 56 -2.87 18.52 -16.30
CA LEU A 56 -2.06 17.72 -17.23
C LEU A 56 -2.40 17.97 -18.70
N SER A 57 -3.65 18.32 -19.00
CA SER A 57 -4.08 18.68 -20.37
C SER A 57 -3.83 20.15 -20.74
N GLY A 58 -3.35 20.97 -19.81
CA GLY A 58 -3.03 22.37 -20.04
C GLY A 58 -1.78 22.60 -20.89
N ALA A 59 -1.31 23.85 -20.95
CA ALA A 59 -0.12 24.27 -21.69
C ALA A 59 1.07 24.65 -20.78
N GLY A 60 0.93 24.47 -19.46
CA GLY A 60 1.93 24.89 -18.48
C GLY A 60 3.10 23.89 -18.31
N PRO A 61 4.11 24.24 -17.49
CA PRO A 61 5.22 23.34 -17.14
C PRO A 61 4.74 22.05 -16.43
N GLU A 62 3.62 22.12 -15.73
CA GLU A 62 2.97 21.00 -15.02
C GLU A 62 2.00 20.21 -15.92
N SER A 63 2.21 20.22 -17.23
CA SER A 63 1.37 19.52 -18.21
C SER A 63 2.20 18.73 -19.21
N TRP A 64 1.53 17.90 -20.00
CA TRP A 64 2.17 17.15 -21.08
C TRP A 64 2.66 18.04 -22.24
N GLN A 65 2.14 19.27 -22.35
CA GLN A 65 2.46 20.25 -23.41
C GLN A 65 2.34 19.67 -24.82
N LEU A 66 1.35 18.81 -25.04
CA LEU A 66 1.13 18.17 -26.33
C LEU A 66 0.61 19.15 -27.38
N GLY A 67 0.82 18.80 -28.66
CA GLY A 67 0.28 19.55 -29.79
C GLY A 67 -1.24 19.39 -29.95
N SER A 68 -1.84 20.23 -30.78
CA SER A 68 -3.29 20.16 -31.05
C SER A 68 -3.72 18.90 -31.81
N ASP A 69 -2.77 18.20 -32.42
CA ASP A 69 -2.89 16.93 -33.13
C ASP A 69 -3.00 15.71 -32.21
N TRP A 70 -2.77 15.88 -30.91
CA TRP A 70 -2.98 14.84 -29.91
C TRP A 70 -4.40 14.86 -29.36
N THR A 71 -4.98 13.66 -29.29
CA THR A 71 -6.14 13.35 -28.47
C THR A 71 -5.65 12.90 -27.10
N GLN A 72 -6.13 13.54 -26.05
CA GLN A 72 -5.79 13.17 -24.68
C GLN A 72 -7.01 12.58 -23.98
N VAL A 73 -6.87 11.40 -23.41
CA VAL A 73 -7.91 10.71 -22.66
C VAL A 73 -7.44 10.51 -21.23
N TYR A 74 -8.21 11.00 -20.28
CA TYR A 74 -7.98 10.86 -18.85
C TYR A 74 -9.07 9.94 -18.28
N VAL A 75 -8.68 8.80 -17.76
CA VAL A 75 -9.63 7.89 -17.10
C VAL A 75 -9.64 8.22 -15.63
N VAL A 76 -10.79 8.68 -15.12
CA VAL A 76 -10.98 9.04 -13.72
C VAL A 76 -11.85 7.98 -13.03
N TRP A 77 -11.22 6.96 -12.45
CA TRP A 77 -11.93 5.93 -11.67
C TRP A 77 -12.05 6.35 -10.20
N ARG A 78 -13.27 6.30 -9.69
CA ARG A 78 -13.55 6.80 -8.33
C ARG A 78 -13.13 5.77 -7.29
N THR A 79 -12.19 6.14 -6.42
CA THR A 79 -11.80 5.27 -5.30
C THR A 79 -12.12 5.83 -3.94
N GLY A 80 -12.05 7.16 -3.69
CA GLY A 80 -12.65 7.93 -2.57
C GLY A 80 -12.55 7.35 -1.14
N ALA A 81 -11.79 6.29 -0.95
CA ALA A 81 -11.74 5.47 0.24
C ALA A 81 -10.46 5.75 1.03
N LEU A 82 -9.53 6.52 0.45
CA LEU A 82 -8.34 6.96 1.13
C LEU A 82 -8.68 7.88 2.30
N GLU A 83 -9.65 8.79 2.15
CA GLU A 83 -10.12 9.69 3.19
C GLU A 83 -10.72 8.91 4.36
N THR A 84 -11.51 7.88 4.06
CA THR A 84 -12.09 6.98 5.06
C THR A 84 -11.01 6.17 5.77
N VAL A 85 -10.06 5.58 5.03
CA VAL A 85 -8.93 4.82 5.60
C VAL A 85 -8.06 5.73 6.47
N LYS A 86 -7.75 6.95 5.99
CA LYS A 86 -7.02 7.99 6.73
C LYS A 86 -7.70 8.31 8.06
N THR A 87 -9.01 8.54 8.03
CA THR A 87 -9.79 8.87 9.24
C THR A 87 -9.78 7.71 10.23
N ASN A 88 -10.06 6.49 9.77
CA ASN A 88 -10.03 5.29 10.61
C ASN A 88 -8.67 5.07 11.28
N TRP A 89 -7.58 5.34 10.56
CA TRP A 89 -6.22 5.24 11.11
C TRP A 89 -5.89 6.32 12.12
N MET A 90 -6.31 7.56 11.88
CA MET A 90 -6.15 8.64 12.86
C MET A 90 -6.88 8.29 14.17
N ASP A 91 -8.14 7.86 14.07
CA ASP A 91 -8.93 7.44 15.23
C ASP A 91 -8.28 6.24 15.95
N LEU A 92 -7.75 5.29 15.19
CA LEU A 92 -7.05 4.14 15.75
C LEU A 92 -5.83 4.58 16.57
N VAL A 93 -5.00 5.46 16.02
CA VAL A 93 -3.73 5.81 16.65
C VAL A 93 -3.89 6.80 17.79
N HIS A 94 -4.92 7.65 17.74
CA HIS A 94 -5.19 8.62 18.80
C HIS A 94 -6.09 8.08 19.92
N ASP A 95 -7.08 7.26 19.59
CA ASP A 95 -8.16 6.93 20.52
C ASP A 95 -8.22 5.45 20.94
N ASP A 96 -7.45 4.56 20.30
CA ASP A 96 -7.46 3.12 20.64
C ASP A 96 -6.31 2.76 21.61
N ARG A 97 -6.66 2.57 22.88
CA ARG A 97 -5.69 2.25 23.95
C ARG A 97 -5.03 0.89 23.76
N LEU A 98 -5.74 -0.08 23.20
CA LEU A 98 -5.20 -1.40 22.90
C LEU A 98 -4.12 -1.29 21.82
N TYR A 99 -4.43 -0.62 20.70
CA TYR A 99 -3.46 -0.36 19.62
C TYR A 99 -2.21 0.31 20.16
N GLN A 100 -2.36 1.45 20.84
CA GLN A 100 -1.25 2.21 21.38
C GLN A 100 -0.37 1.37 22.31
N THR A 101 -0.99 0.56 23.17
CA THR A 101 -0.25 -0.27 24.12
C THR A 101 0.52 -1.38 23.40
N VAL A 102 -0.14 -2.14 22.53
CA VAL A 102 0.49 -3.24 21.80
C VAL A 102 1.64 -2.73 20.91
N VAL A 103 1.43 -1.64 20.16
CA VAL A 103 2.46 -1.06 19.30
C VAL A 103 3.66 -0.56 20.13
N LYS A 104 3.43 0.22 21.20
CA LYS A 104 4.54 0.73 22.03
C LYS A 104 5.36 -0.40 22.64
N LYS A 105 4.69 -1.41 23.21
CA LYS A 105 5.37 -2.56 23.83
C LYS A 105 6.11 -3.38 22.80
N LEU A 106 5.52 -3.60 21.63
CA LEU A 106 6.17 -4.37 20.58
C LEU A 106 7.38 -3.63 20.00
N ILE A 107 7.33 -2.30 19.84
CA ILE A 107 8.48 -1.48 19.43
C ILE A 107 9.62 -1.63 20.45
N ASP A 108 9.35 -1.45 21.75
CA ASP A 108 10.38 -1.60 22.78
C ASP A 108 10.95 -3.03 22.80
N PHE A 109 10.07 -4.02 22.78
CA PHE A 109 10.45 -5.44 22.82
C PHE A 109 11.33 -5.81 21.63
N VAL A 110 10.90 -5.49 20.41
CA VAL A 110 11.66 -5.77 19.20
C VAL A 110 12.99 -5.01 19.23
N ALA A 111 13.01 -3.72 19.55
CA ALA A 111 14.27 -2.95 19.62
C ALA A 111 15.28 -3.55 20.62
N ARG A 112 14.81 -4.01 21.79
CA ARG A 112 15.66 -4.71 22.77
C ARG A 112 16.21 -6.02 22.22
N ARG A 113 15.35 -6.83 21.61
CA ARG A 113 15.72 -8.17 21.08
C ARG A 113 16.62 -8.08 19.86
N LEU A 114 16.52 -7.00 19.09
CA LEU A 114 17.39 -6.74 17.97
C LEU A 114 18.72 -6.05 18.38
N GLY A 115 18.92 -5.71 19.65
CA GLY A 115 20.19 -5.19 20.18
C GLY A 115 20.46 -3.71 19.87
N VAL A 116 19.42 -2.89 19.78
CA VAL A 116 19.51 -1.47 19.39
C VAL A 116 19.79 -0.57 20.59
N PRO A 117 20.90 0.19 20.63
CA PRO A 117 21.24 1.01 21.80
C PRO A 117 20.10 1.95 22.18
N GLY A 118 19.64 1.90 23.43
CA GLY A 118 18.66 2.84 23.94
C GLY A 118 19.27 4.25 23.99
N THR A 119 18.52 5.27 23.59
CA THR A 119 19.03 6.67 23.53
C THR A 119 19.31 7.32 24.89
N SER A 120 19.23 6.57 26.00
CA SER A 120 19.29 7.14 27.36
C SER A 120 20.04 6.29 28.38
N SER A 121 21.22 5.75 28.02
CA SER A 121 22.02 4.98 28.98
C SER A 121 23.47 4.81 28.50
N ARG A 122 24.38 5.56 29.14
CA ARG A 122 25.83 5.32 29.05
C ARG A 122 26.16 4.07 29.86
N GLY A 123 26.00 2.89 29.27
CA GLY A 123 26.40 1.62 29.87
C GLY A 123 26.24 0.45 28.90
N PRO A 124 27.10 -0.59 28.95
CA PRO A 124 26.93 -1.78 28.13
C PRO A 124 25.68 -2.54 28.60
N GLY A 125 24.67 -2.67 27.74
CA GLY A 125 23.49 -3.52 27.99
C GLY A 125 22.13 -2.83 28.17
N SER A 126 21.97 -1.54 27.82
CA SER A 126 20.65 -0.89 27.93
C SER A 126 20.07 -0.56 26.54
N PHE A 127 19.39 -1.56 25.98
CA PHE A 127 18.69 -1.51 24.69
C PHE A 127 17.20 -1.13 24.83
N ALA A 128 16.76 -0.73 26.04
CA ALA A 128 15.36 -0.41 26.34
C ALA A 128 15.01 1.04 25.98
N MET A 129 13.90 1.24 25.28
CA MET A 129 13.33 2.55 24.97
C MET A 129 12.21 2.86 25.96
N LYS A 130 12.25 4.06 26.56
CA LYS A 130 11.13 4.51 27.40
C LYS A 130 9.89 4.68 26.54
N GLU A 131 8.73 4.22 27.02
CA GLU A 131 7.46 4.38 26.30
C GLU A 131 7.14 5.84 25.95
N ALA A 132 7.51 6.78 26.83
CA ALA A 132 7.35 8.21 26.56
C ALA A 132 8.17 8.66 25.35
N ASP A 133 9.37 8.09 25.16
CA ASP A 133 10.21 8.37 23.99
C ASP A 133 9.64 7.73 22.73
N ILE A 134 9.13 6.51 22.81
CA ILE A 134 8.43 5.85 21.69
C ILE A 134 7.22 6.68 21.26
N LEU A 135 6.39 7.09 22.20
CA LEU A 135 5.23 7.92 21.91
C LEU A 135 5.63 9.27 21.29
N ARG A 136 6.68 9.92 21.82
CA ARG A 136 7.21 11.17 21.26
C ARG A 136 7.75 10.99 19.84
N ARG A 137 8.33 9.82 19.53
CA ARG A 137 8.81 9.46 18.19
C ARG A 137 7.63 9.23 17.24
N VAL A 138 6.73 8.30 17.57
CA VAL A 138 5.53 8.01 16.76
C VAL A 138 4.73 9.29 16.51
N THR A 139 4.48 10.12 17.54
CA THR A 139 3.73 11.39 17.37
C THR A 139 4.48 12.52 16.66
N GLY A 140 5.65 12.27 16.07
CA GLY A 140 6.42 13.26 15.29
C GLY A 140 7.09 14.36 16.10
N LYS A 141 7.03 14.28 17.43
CA LYS A 141 7.64 15.24 18.35
C LYS A 141 9.16 15.06 18.50
N SER A 142 9.78 14.14 17.76
CA SER A 142 11.22 13.84 17.79
C SER A 142 11.95 14.09 16.47
N GLY A 143 11.28 14.66 15.46
CA GLY A 143 11.84 14.87 14.12
C GLY A 143 11.22 13.97 13.05
N PRO A 144 11.68 14.07 11.79
CA PRO A 144 10.91 13.58 10.65
C PRO A 144 11.01 12.08 10.38
N HIS A 145 11.99 11.39 10.97
CA HIS A 145 12.17 9.94 10.79
C HIS A 145 12.37 9.29 12.16
N PRO A 146 11.27 8.90 12.83
CA PRO A 146 11.29 8.63 14.28
C PRO A 146 12.20 7.48 14.73
N PHE A 147 12.51 6.53 13.83
CA PHE A 147 13.32 5.34 14.15
C PHE A 147 14.47 5.12 13.15
N GLU A 148 14.88 6.14 12.39
CA GLU A 148 15.90 6.03 11.34
C GLU A 148 17.26 5.50 11.85
N SER A 149 17.66 5.90 13.06
CA SER A 149 18.90 5.40 13.68
C SER A 149 18.87 3.88 13.88
N ILE A 150 17.68 3.31 14.04
CA ILE A 150 17.47 1.88 14.21
C ILE A 150 17.44 1.20 12.85
N ASP A 151 16.68 1.75 11.91
CA ASP A 151 16.51 1.19 10.58
C ASP A 151 17.84 1.12 9.80
N THR A 152 18.67 2.14 9.92
CA THR A 152 19.99 2.19 9.30
C THR A 152 20.95 1.12 9.84
N GLU A 153 20.92 0.85 11.15
CA GLU A 153 21.73 -0.21 11.77
C GLU A 153 21.30 -1.61 11.32
N PHE A 154 20.03 -1.83 10.96
CA PHE A 154 19.53 -3.13 10.47
C PHE A 154 19.58 -3.31 8.95
N SER A 155 19.51 -2.22 8.18
CA SER A 155 19.21 -2.27 6.75
C SER A 155 20.43 -2.16 5.84
N ALA A 156 21.58 -1.66 6.31
CA ALA A 156 22.59 -1.16 5.35
C ALA A 156 23.29 -2.25 4.50
N THR A 157 23.51 -3.48 4.98
CA THR A 157 24.33 -4.48 4.24
C THR A 157 24.10 -5.95 4.62
N ARG A 158 23.15 -6.26 5.51
CA ARG A 158 23.05 -7.61 6.11
C ARG A 158 22.09 -8.52 5.37
N THR A 159 22.52 -9.75 5.04
CA THR A 159 21.66 -10.81 4.50
C THR A 159 20.69 -11.34 5.57
N ALA A 160 19.63 -12.02 5.14
CA ALA A 160 18.70 -12.70 6.05
C ALA A 160 19.43 -13.63 7.06
N GLY A 161 20.43 -14.39 6.60
CA GLY A 161 21.24 -15.24 7.49
C GLY A 161 22.06 -14.45 8.53
N GLN A 162 22.60 -13.29 8.16
CA GLN A 162 23.30 -12.41 9.11
C GLN A 162 22.34 -11.78 10.12
N ARG A 163 21.12 -11.42 9.70
CA ARG A 163 20.07 -10.91 10.59
C ARG A 163 19.56 -11.99 11.54
N ALA A 164 19.35 -13.21 11.05
CA ALA A 164 19.00 -14.36 11.89
C ALA A 164 20.02 -14.59 13.01
N THR A 165 21.31 -14.40 12.73
CA THR A 165 22.38 -14.53 13.72
C THR A 165 22.32 -13.44 14.80
N LEU A 166 21.99 -12.18 14.43
CA LEU A 166 21.86 -11.07 15.38
C LEU A 166 20.71 -11.28 16.37
N MET A 167 19.63 -11.90 15.92
CA MET A 167 18.44 -12.18 16.74
C MET A 167 18.66 -13.33 17.73
N GLY A 168 19.84 -13.95 17.72
CA GLY A 168 20.20 -15.06 18.61
C GLY A 168 19.54 -16.39 18.23
N HIS A 169 19.70 -17.37 19.12
CA HIS A 169 19.23 -18.74 18.90
C HIS A 169 17.74 -18.95 19.23
N GLN A 170 17.06 -17.95 19.82
CA GLN A 170 15.63 -18.05 20.11
C GLN A 170 14.84 -18.10 18.80
N SER A 171 13.95 -19.08 18.69
CA SER A 171 12.98 -19.18 17.62
C SER A 171 11.99 -18.01 17.66
N ASP A 172 11.36 -17.69 16.52
CA ASP A 172 10.31 -16.66 16.49
C ASP A 172 9.15 -16.99 17.44
N GLY A 173 8.86 -18.28 17.62
CA GLY A 173 7.82 -18.77 18.54
C GLY A 173 8.15 -18.49 20.00
N GLU A 174 9.40 -18.70 20.42
CA GLU A 174 9.85 -18.37 21.78
C GLU A 174 9.81 -16.86 22.03
N LEU A 175 10.27 -16.06 21.06
CA LEU A 175 10.19 -14.60 21.16
C LEU A 175 8.74 -14.10 21.23
N ALA A 176 7.82 -14.74 20.51
CA ALA A 176 6.40 -14.43 20.56
C ALA A 176 5.74 -14.82 21.90
N LEU A 177 6.22 -15.89 22.56
CA LEU A 177 5.78 -16.28 23.90
C LEU A 177 6.35 -15.32 24.96
N ASP A 178 7.62 -14.94 24.85
CA ASP A 178 8.24 -13.93 25.71
C ASP A 178 7.49 -12.60 25.63
N PHE A 179 7.10 -12.17 24.42
CA PHE A 179 6.29 -10.95 24.25
C PHE A 179 4.89 -11.09 24.87
N GLN A 180 4.25 -12.25 24.75
CA GLN A 180 2.95 -12.49 25.39
C GLN A 180 3.04 -12.38 26.92
N GLU A 181 4.08 -12.94 27.53
CA GLU A 181 4.28 -12.83 28.98
C GLU A 181 4.53 -11.37 29.39
N GLU A 182 5.35 -10.63 28.66
CA GLU A 182 5.61 -9.22 28.94
C GLU A 182 4.35 -8.37 28.79
N LEU A 183 3.55 -8.61 27.74
CA LEU A 183 2.28 -7.92 27.51
C LEU A 183 1.24 -8.28 28.58
N ASN A 184 1.24 -9.52 29.06
CA ASN A 184 0.36 -9.96 30.15
C ASN A 184 0.68 -9.25 31.48
N GLN A 185 1.94 -8.86 31.70
CA GLN A 185 2.35 -8.13 32.89
C GLN A 185 2.12 -6.60 32.77
N ASP A 186 1.65 -6.10 31.63
CA ASP A 186 1.44 -4.67 31.44
C ASP A 186 0.07 -4.18 31.92
N ASP A 187 0.07 -3.22 32.84
CA ASP A 187 -1.15 -2.66 33.45
C ASP A 187 -2.06 -1.98 32.41
N ALA A 188 -1.49 -1.29 31.41
CA ALA A 188 -2.29 -0.61 30.39
C ALA A 188 -3.00 -1.60 29.48
N PHE A 189 -2.31 -2.69 29.13
CA PHE A 189 -2.90 -3.80 28.38
C PHE A 189 -3.99 -4.50 29.19
N GLN A 190 -3.71 -4.87 30.45
CA GLN A 190 -4.70 -5.52 31.32
C GLN A 190 -5.95 -4.66 31.50
N ARG A 191 -5.78 -3.34 31.62
CA ARG A 191 -6.90 -2.40 31.66
C ARG A 191 -7.71 -2.39 30.36
N ALA A 192 -7.06 -2.23 29.21
CA ALA A 192 -7.75 -2.20 27.92
C ALA A 192 -8.49 -3.52 27.65
N ALA A 193 -7.86 -4.65 27.95
CA ALA A 193 -8.47 -5.97 27.82
C ALA A 193 -9.66 -6.16 28.78
N SER A 194 -9.57 -5.66 30.01
CA SER A 194 -10.68 -5.71 30.98
C SER A 194 -11.87 -4.82 30.58
N GLU A 195 -11.61 -3.65 30.00
CA GLU A 195 -12.65 -2.77 29.43
C GLU A 195 -13.41 -3.48 28.29
N ILE A 196 -12.70 -4.16 27.39
CA ILE A 196 -13.30 -4.99 26.32
C ILE A 196 -14.07 -6.18 26.91
N ASP A 197 -13.51 -6.85 27.91
CA ASP A 197 -14.14 -7.98 28.60
C ASP A 197 -15.50 -7.59 29.18
N GLU A 198 -15.58 -6.43 29.83
CA GLU A 198 -16.84 -5.91 30.37
C GLU A 198 -17.85 -5.55 29.29
N ALA A 199 -17.39 -4.91 28.21
CA ALA A 199 -18.25 -4.59 27.07
C ALA A 199 -18.92 -5.84 26.45
N ILE A 200 -18.30 -7.01 26.59
CA ILE A 200 -18.85 -8.30 26.15
C ILE A 200 -19.73 -8.95 27.23
N ASN A 201 -19.21 -9.06 28.44
CA ASN A 201 -19.77 -9.93 29.48
C ASN A 201 -20.91 -9.27 30.28
N VAL A 202 -20.91 -7.94 30.42
CA VAL A 202 -21.95 -7.20 31.17
C VAL A 202 -23.26 -7.16 30.37
N PRO A 203 -23.30 -6.70 29.09
CA PRO A 203 -24.55 -6.67 28.33
C PRO A 203 -25.12 -8.07 28.05
N SER A 204 -24.27 -9.09 28.03
CA SER A 204 -24.70 -10.47 27.83
C SER A 204 -25.35 -11.12 29.07
N GLY A 205 -25.25 -10.48 30.24
CA GLY A 205 -25.73 -11.00 31.52
C GLY A 205 -24.83 -12.08 32.14
N ALA A 206 -23.62 -12.28 31.59
CA ALA A 206 -22.65 -13.25 32.09
C ALA A 206 -21.94 -12.77 33.37
N ARG A 207 -21.84 -11.44 33.58
CA ARG A 207 -21.15 -10.82 34.70
C ARG A 207 -21.86 -9.54 35.17
N ALA A 208 -21.70 -9.19 36.45
CA ALA A 208 -22.08 -7.87 36.96
C ALA A 208 -21.02 -6.81 36.59
N PRO A 209 -21.38 -5.52 36.44
CA PRO A 209 -20.42 -4.45 36.17
C PRO A 209 -19.39 -4.32 37.30
N SER A 210 -18.11 -4.12 36.98
CA SER A 210 -17.10 -3.82 38.00
C SER A 210 -16.93 -2.30 38.18
N LEU A 211 -16.60 -1.87 39.40
CA LEU A 211 -16.34 -0.46 39.69
C LEU A 211 -15.04 0.01 39.02
N GLY A 212 -15.09 1.14 38.33
CA GLY A 212 -13.92 1.80 37.74
C GLY A 212 -13.53 1.32 36.33
N VAL A 213 -14.30 0.43 35.72
CA VAL A 213 -14.11 0.00 34.33
C VAL A 213 -14.94 0.87 33.39
N ASP A 214 -14.32 1.32 32.29
CA ASP A 214 -14.96 2.13 31.26
C ASP A 214 -15.53 1.25 30.15
N VAL A 215 -16.80 0.85 30.30
CA VAL A 215 -17.50 -0.01 29.35
C VAL A 215 -17.64 0.65 27.98
N ALA A 216 -17.79 1.98 27.92
CA ALA A 216 -17.93 2.71 26.66
C ALA A 216 -16.61 2.71 25.88
N ALA A 217 -15.47 2.91 26.56
CA ALA A 217 -14.15 2.75 25.96
C ALA A 217 -13.91 1.31 25.48
N GLY A 218 -14.34 0.31 26.26
CA GLY A 218 -14.30 -1.10 25.90
C GLY A 218 -15.05 -1.41 24.60
N GLU A 219 -16.28 -0.92 24.47
CA GLU A 219 -17.09 -1.13 23.26
C GLU A 219 -16.50 -0.38 22.06
N ALA A 220 -15.96 0.82 22.26
CA ALA A 220 -15.28 1.58 21.22
C ALA A 220 -14.06 0.81 20.67
N MET A 221 -13.18 0.29 21.53
CA MET A 221 -12.04 -0.54 21.12
C MET A 221 -12.51 -1.83 20.42
N ARG A 222 -13.48 -2.53 21.01
CA ARG A 222 -14.05 -3.76 20.44
C ARG A 222 -14.64 -3.54 19.04
N SER A 223 -15.32 -2.42 18.81
CA SER A 223 -15.95 -2.10 17.53
C SER A 223 -14.94 -2.02 16.38
N ARG A 224 -13.72 -1.55 16.67
CA ARG A 224 -12.62 -1.36 15.72
C ARG A 224 -11.90 -2.67 15.39
N LEU A 225 -11.97 -3.69 16.25
CA LEU A 225 -11.32 -4.97 16.01
C LEU A 225 -11.83 -5.62 14.72
N ASP A 226 -10.97 -6.41 14.09
CA ASP A 226 -11.28 -7.21 12.92
C ASP A 226 -12.49 -8.14 13.18
N ALA A 227 -13.28 -8.39 12.14
CA ALA A 227 -14.48 -9.22 12.24
C ALA A 227 -14.17 -10.66 12.68
N ARG A 228 -12.97 -11.20 12.41
CA ARG A 228 -12.57 -12.52 12.91
C ARG A 228 -12.35 -12.49 14.42
N ILE A 229 -11.64 -11.48 14.93
CA ILE A 229 -11.40 -11.33 16.38
C ILE A 229 -12.71 -11.08 17.11
N LYS A 230 -13.57 -10.20 16.60
CA LYS A 230 -14.89 -9.96 17.19
C LYS A 230 -15.70 -11.24 17.34
N ARG A 231 -15.68 -12.12 16.33
CA ARG A 231 -16.34 -13.44 16.37
C ARG A 231 -15.71 -14.40 17.37
N GLU A 232 -14.38 -14.43 17.50
CA GLU A 232 -13.70 -15.23 18.54
C GLU A 232 -14.06 -14.76 19.96
N LEU A 233 -14.36 -13.46 20.11
CA LEU A 233 -14.77 -12.83 21.37
C LEU A 233 -16.29 -12.91 21.65
N GLU A 234 -17.10 -13.49 20.77
CA GLU A 234 -18.55 -13.61 20.99
C GLU A 234 -18.85 -14.66 22.07
N PRO A 235 -19.73 -14.36 23.05
CA PRO A 235 -20.16 -15.35 24.02
C PRO A 235 -20.85 -16.55 23.34
N PRO A 236 -20.60 -17.80 23.79
CA PRO A 236 -21.21 -18.98 23.18
C PRO A 236 -22.75 -18.92 23.24
N LEU A 237 -23.40 -19.43 22.19
CA LEU A 237 -24.85 -19.53 22.10
C LEU A 237 -25.44 -20.35 23.26
N ILE A 238 -26.55 -19.88 23.82
CA ILE A 238 -27.27 -20.59 24.88
C ILE A 238 -27.90 -21.85 24.29
N LYS A 239 -27.50 -23.03 24.78
CA LYS A 239 -28.27 -24.28 24.60
C LYS A 239 -28.92 -24.68 25.93
N GLY A 240 -30.25 -24.76 25.94
CA GLY A 240 -31.02 -25.43 27.00
C GLY A 240 -31.09 -24.72 28.36
N GLY A 241 -31.27 -23.40 28.40
CA GLY A 241 -31.62 -22.67 29.64
C GLY A 241 -30.49 -22.49 30.67
N LYS A 242 -29.22 -22.79 30.31
CA LYS A 242 -28.06 -22.50 31.15
C LYS A 242 -27.59 -21.04 31.01
N LYS A 243 -27.03 -20.47 32.08
CA LYS A 243 -26.39 -19.13 32.06
C LYS A 243 -25.28 -19.08 30.99
N ARG A 244 -25.14 -17.94 30.30
CA ARG A 244 -24.08 -17.73 29.29
C ARG A 244 -22.68 -17.89 29.92
N GLY A 245 -21.75 -18.48 29.17
CA GLY A 245 -20.36 -18.62 29.57
C GLY A 245 -19.61 -17.29 29.52
N ILE A 246 -18.63 -17.11 30.41
CA ILE A 246 -17.77 -15.92 30.46
C ILE A 246 -16.71 -16.04 29.36
N VAL A 247 -16.56 -14.99 28.55
CA VAL A 247 -15.44 -14.83 27.62
C VAL A 247 -14.29 -14.18 28.38
N SER A 248 -13.03 -14.58 28.13
CA SER A 248 -11.85 -13.89 28.67
C SER A 248 -11.15 -13.14 27.55
N ALA A 249 -11.42 -11.84 27.41
CA ALA A 249 -10.81 -11.03 26.35
C ALA A 249 -9.27 -11.01 26.45
N VAL A 250 -8.72 -11.03 27.67
CA VAL A 250 -7.27 -11.03 27.94
C VAL A 250 -6.56 -12.15 27.19
N GLY A 251 -7.00 -13.40 27.35
CA GLY A 251 -6.33 -14.55 26.74
C GLY A 251 -6.34 -14.52 25.21
N PHE A 252 -7.45 -14.05 24.62
CA PHE A 252 -7.54 -13.88 23.17
C PHE A 252 -6.63 -12.76 22.67
N LEU A 253 -6.66 -11.59 23.30
CA LEU A 253 -5.85 -10.44 22.90
C LEU A 253 -4.35 -10.72 23.05
N LEU A 254 -3.93 -11.47 24.08
CA LEU A 254 -2.54 -11.94 24.23
C LEU A 254 -2.12 -12.83 23.07
N LYS A 255 -2.94 -13.84 22.73
CA LYS A 255 -2.68 -14.73 21.59
C LYS A 255 -2.50 -13.94 20.29
N HIS A 256 -3.33 -12.93 20.03
CA HIS A 256 -3.19 -12.04 18.86
C HIS A 256 -1.94 -11.15 18.94
N GLY A 257 -1.59 -10.63 20.12
CA GLY A 257 -0.33 -9.90 20.34
C GLY A 257 0.89 -10.76 20.04
N GLY A 258 0.89 -12.02 20.47
CA GLY A 258 1.92 -13.00 20.16
C GLY A 258 2.03 -13.31 18.66
N LYS A 259 0.90 -13.43 17.94
CA LYS A 259 0.90 -13.62 16.48
C LYS A 259 1.49 -12.42 15.74
N ALA A 260 1.16 -11.19 16.15
CA ALA A 260 1.74 -9.98 15.58
C ALA A 260 3.27 -9.94 15.81
N ALA A 261 3.73 -10.27 17.02
CA ALA A 261 5.15 -10.36 17.33
C ALA A 261 5.87 -11.45 16.52
N LEU A 262 5.28 -12.65 16.42
CA LEU A 262 5.78 -13.75 15.60
C LEU A 262 6.01 -13.30 14.15
N ALA A 263 5.02 -12.62 13.58
CA ALA A 263 5.07 -12.18 12.19
C ALA A 263 6.08 -11.03 11.97
N CYS A 264 6.22 -10.11 12.94
CA CYS A 264 7.31 -9.14 12.95
C CYS A 264 8.68 -9.82 12.89
N PHE A 265 8.95 -10.73 13.82
CA PHE A 265 10.28 -11.37 13.92
C PHE A 265 10.63 -12.21 12.71
N ARG A 266 9.64 -12.89 12.10
CA ARG A 266 9.82 -13.56 10.81
C ARG A 266 10.30 -12.57 9.73
N ARG A 267 9.63 -11.42 9.58
CA ARG A 267 10.03 -10.41 8.59
C ARG A 267 11.42 -9.85 8.85
N PHE A 268 11.77 -9.57 10.10
CA PHE A 268 13.13 -9.13 10.44
C PHE A 268 14.18 -10.22 10.14
N ARG A 269 13.89 -11.48 10.47
CA ARG A 269 14.81 -12.59 10.22
C ARG A 269 15.00 -12.85 8.73
N ASP A 270 13.92 -12.79 7.97
CA ASP A 270 13.91 -13.05 6.53
C ASP A 270 14.40 -11.84 5.72
N GLY A 271 14.64 -10.68 6.35
CA GLY A 271 15.00 -9.45 5.65
C GLY A 271 13.88 -8.93 4.75
N ARG A 272 12.62 -9.14 5.17
CA ARG A 272 11.37 -8.72 4.51
C ARG A 272 10.70 -7.57 5.28
N ASP A 273 11.40 -6.94 6.21
CA ASP A 273 10.90 -5.82 7.00
C ASP A 273 10.98 -4.48 6.26
N HIS A 274 10.09 -3.57 6.67
CA HIS A 274 9.97 -2.21 6.16
C HIS A 274 10.64 -1.18 7.09
N GLY A 275 11.55 -1.64 7.96
CA GLY A 275 12.02 -0.87 9.10
C GLY A 275 11.17 -1.15 10.35
N LEU A 276 11.68 -0.78 11.52
CA LEU A 276 11.10 -1.13 12.82
C LEU A 276 9.64 -0.71 12.93
N HIS A 277 9.38 0.57 12.67
CA HIS A 277 8.08 1.16 12.91
C HIS A 277 7.03 0.72 11.88
N ALA A 278 7.35 0.80 10.59
CA ALA A 278 6.43 0.38 9.53
C ALA A 278 6.04 -1.09 9.68
N THR A 279 7.02 -1.98 9.90
CA THR A 279 6.77 -3.42 10.08
C THR A 279 5.84 -3.66 11.26
N ILE A 280 6.13 -3.08 12.43
CA ILE A 280 5.29 -3.31 13.62
C ILE A 280 3.86 -2.81 13.40
N VAL A 281 3.70 -1.62 12.80
CA VAL A 281 2.38 -1.08 12.49
C VAL A 281 1.63 -2.00 11.52
N GLU A 282 2.27 -2.47 10.45
CA GLU A 282 1.68 -3.40 9.48
C GLU A 282 1.20 -4.69 10.14
N GLU A 283 2.05 -5.33 10.95
CA GLU A 283 1.77 -6.60 11.57
C GLU A 283 0.67 -6.50 12.65
N VAL A 284 0.68 -5.43 13.44
CA VAL A 284 -0.39 -5.17 14.43
C VAL A 284 -1.70 -4.83 13.75
N CYS A 285 -1.68 -3.91 12.77
CA CYS A 285 -2.87 -3.52 12.02
C CYS A 285 -3.50 -4.71 11.30
N ARG A 286 -2.70 -5.53 10.63
CA ARG A 286 -3.19 -6.70 9.89
C ARG A 286 -3.76 -7.78 10.81
N GLU A 287 -3.15 -8.04 11.96
CA GLU A 287 -3.66 -9.04 12.89
C GLU A 287 -4.93 -8.57 13.60
N PHE A 288 -4.93 -7.33 14.13
CA PHE A 288 -6.00 -6.86 15.02
C PHE A 288 -7.15 -6.13 14.34
N TYR A 289 -6.89 -5.41 13.24
CA TYR A 289 -7.82 -4.42 12.69
C TYR A 289 -8.27 -4.74 11.26
N GLY A 290 -7.56 -5.63 10.57
CA GLY A 290 -8.00 -6.23 9.31
C GLY A 290 -8.46 -5.19 8.29
N ASP A 291 -9.69 -5.27 7.81
CA ASP A 291 -10.20 -4.39 6.75
C ASP A 291 -10.31 -2.91 7.11
N LEU A 292 -10.32 -2.57 8.41
CA LEU A 292 -10.44 -1.19 8.89
C LEU A 292 -9.39 -0.27 8.26
N ILE A 293 -8.25 -0.85 7.90
CA ILE A 293 -7.02 -0.17 7.50
C ILE A 293 -6.82 -0.06 5.98
N GLY A 294 -7.69 -0.66 5.15
CA GLY A 294 -7.71 -0.41 3.70
C GLY A 294 -7.43 -1.59 2.76
N ALA A 295 -7.11 -2.79 3.24
CA ALA A 295 -6.81 -3.94 2.36
C ALA A 295 -7.97 -4.28 1.39
N LYS A 296 -9.22 -4.34 1.89
CA LYS A 296 -10.40 -4.53 1.03
C LYS A 296 -10.59 -3.43 0.00
N VAL A 297 -10.32 -2.19 0.38
CA VAL A 297 -10.43 -1.04 -0.53
C VAL A 297 -9.45 -1.20 -1.68
N TRP A 298 -8.21 -1.59 -1.38
CA TRP A 298 -7.21 -1.90 -2.39
C TRP A 298 -7.66 -3.06 -3.29
N GLY A 299 -8.10 -4.18 -2.72
CA GLY A 299 -8.59 -5.34 -3.50
C GLY A 299 -9.74 -4.98 -4.45
N MET A 300 -10.70 -4.16 -3.99
CA MET A 300 -11.77 -3.63 -4.86
C MET A 300 -11.24 -2.78 -6.01
N MET A 301 -10.18 -2.00 -5.79
CA MET A 301 -9.57 -1.19 -6.84
C MET A 301 -8.79 -2.03 -7.85
N VAL A 302 -8.06 -3.05 -7.41
CA VAL A 302 -7.42 -4.04 -8.30
C VAL A 302 -8.50 -4.70 -9.18
N GLN A 303 -9.62 -5.10 -8.56
CA GLN A 303 -10.75 -5.68 -9.30
C GLN A 303 -11.40 -4.68 -10.26
N ASP A 304 -11.61 -3.43 -9.84
CA ASP A 304 -12.18 -2.38 -10.70
C ASP A 304 -11.32 -2.16 -11.95
N ALA A 305 -9.99 -2.15 -11.82
CA ALA A 305 -9.06 -2.07 -12.95
C ALA A 305 -9.24 -3.24 -13.93
N ALA A 306 -9.47 -4.46 -13.43
CA ALA A 306 -9.76 -5.62 -14.26
C ALA A 306 -11.16 -5.54 -14.91
N ASP A 307 -12.17 -5.06 -14.17
CA ASP A 307 -13.57 -4.97 -14.61
C ASP A 307 -13.75 -4.04 -15.81
N HIS A 308 -12.85 -3.06 -15.99
CA HIS A 308 -12.77 -2.23 -17.20
C HIS A 308 -12.62 -3.05 -18.50
N PHE A 309 -12.13 -4.28 -18.40
CA PHE A 309 -11.90 -5.16 -19.54
C PHE A 309 -12.90 -6.32 -19.60
N SER A 310 -13.97 -6.26 -18.80
CA SER A 310 -15.18 -7.05 -19.01
C SER A 310 -15.89 -6.68 -20.33
N ALA A 311 -16.90 -7.45 -20.74
CA ALA A 311 -17.60 -7.22 -22.01
C ALA A 311 -18.28 -5.85 -22.12
N ALA A 312 -18.77 -5.31 -20.99
CA ALA A 312 -19.40 -3.98 -20.92
C ALA A 312 -18.44 -2.90 -20.40
N GLY A 313 -17.19 -3.27 -20.10
CA GLY A 313 -16.23 -2.37 -19.47
C GLY A 313 -15.77 -1.24 -20.40
N PHE A 314 -15.42 -0.10 -19.81
CA PHE A 314 -14.94 1.06 -20.56
C PHE A 314 -13.60 0.78 -21.25
N GLY A 315 -12.68 0.04 -20.61
CA GLY A 315 -11.44 -0.41 -21.23
C GLY A 315 -11.69 -1.22 -22.50
N THR A 316 -12.59 -2.20 -22.45
CA THR A 316 -13.07 -2.94 -23.64
C THR A 316 -13.58 -2.01 -24.73
N THR A 317 -14.43 -1.04 -24.37
CA THR A 317 -15.00 -0.06 -25.30
C THR A 317 -13.91 0.78 -25.97
N LEU A 318 -12.93 1.27 -25.20
CA LEU A 318 -11.81 2.07 -25.71
C LEU A 318 -10.92 1.25 -26.64
N VAL A 319 -10.63 -0.01 -26.29
CA VAL A 319 -9.85 -0.90 -27.15
C VAL A 319 -10.59 -1.14 -28.48
N ASP A 320 -11.91 -1.28 -28.45
CA ASP A 320 -12.70 -1.42 -29.67
C ASP A 320 -12.69 -0.14 -30.53
N PHE A 321 -12.68 1.05 -29.91
CA PHE A 321 -12.49 2.32 -30.63
C PHE A 321 -11.13 2.35 -31.33
N ILE A 322 -10.05 2.03 -30.60
CA ILE A 322 -8.68 1.98 -31.13
C ILE A 322 -8.56 0.93 -32.25
N LYS A 323 -9.24 -0.21 -32.13
CA LYS A 323 -9.22 -1.26 -33.17
C LYS A 323 -9.80 -0.79 -34.50
N THR A 324 -10.79 0.12 -34.50
CA THR A 324 -11.34 0.66 -35.75
C THR A 324 -10.28 1.36 -36.58
N LYS A 325 -9.36 2.07 -35.92
CA LYS A 325 -8.19 2.68 -36.52
C LYS A 325 -7.11 2.89 -35.45
N THR A 326 -6.02 2.11 -35.54
CA THR A 326 -4.91 2.27 -34.61
C THR A 326 -4.32 3.68 -34.74
N PRO A 327 -4.14 4.42 -33.63
CA PRO A 327 -3.42 5.69 -33.63
C PRO A 327 -2.04 5.54 -34.27
N THR A 328 -1.61 6.56 -35.01
CA THR A 328 -0.25 6.60 -35.58
C THR A 328 0.81 6.76 -34.51
N ASP A 329 0.41 7.28 -33.35
CA ASP A 329 1.21 7.39 -32.15
C ASP A 329 0.32 7.12 -30.93
N PHE A 330 0.73 6.18 -30.07
CA PHE A 330 -0.03 5.80 -28.89
C PHE A 330 0.88 5.75 -27.65
N VAL A 331 0.61 6.68 -26.73
CA VAL A 331 1.26 6.78 -25.43
C VAL A 331 0.29 6.39 -24.33
N ILE A 332 0.74 5.54 -23.40
CA ILE A 332 0.06 5.28 -22.12
C ILE A 332 0.95 5.84 -21.01
N THR A 333 0.41 6.75 -20.21
CA THR A 333 1.02 7.18 -18.94
C THR A 333 0.19 6.61 -17.80
N ALA A 334 0.85 6.00 -16.83
CA ALA A 334 0.19 5.28 -15.76
C ALA A 334 0.87 5.53 -14.42
N HIS A 335 0.19 6.24 -13.52
CA HIS A 335 0.69 6.53 -12.18
C HIS A 335 0.16 5.54 -11.16
N SER A 336 0.99 5.06 -10.23
CA SER A 336 0.56 4.20 -9.13
C SER A 336 -0.35 3.05 -9.59
N ALA A 337 -1.57 2.89 -9.05
CA ALA A 337 -2.51 1.85 -9.46
C ALA A 337 -2.93 1.93 -10.94
N GLY A 338 -2.72 3.10 -11.58
CA GLY A 338 -2.73 3.30 -13.03
C GLY A 338 -2.05 2.18 -13.81
N SER A 339 -0.94 1.66 -13.28
CA SER A 339 -0.16 0.61 -13.93
C SER A 339 -0.88 -0.73 -14.00
N ILE A 340 -1.79 -1.02 -13.06
CA ILE A 340 -2.60 -2.25 -13.07
C ILE A 340 -3.57 -2.22 -14.26
N TRP A 341 -4.22 -1.07 -14.45
CA TRP A 341 -5.10 -0.85 -15.59
C TRP A 341 -4.33 -0.89 -16.91
N ALA A 342 -3.15 -0.27 -16.98
CA ALA A 342 -2.28 -0.32 -18.15
C ALA A 342 -1.89 -1.76 -18.52
N THR A 343 -1.59 -2.60 -17.53
CA THR A 343 -1.34 -4.04 -17.72
C THR A 343 -2.52 -4.73 -18.40
N HIS A 344 -3.74 -4.55 -17.89
CA HIS A 344 -4.92 -5.16 -18.50
C HIS A 344 -5.23 -4.60 -19.90
N MET A 345 -4.96 -3.30 -20.14
CA MET A 345 -5.10 -2.67 -21.45
C MET A 345 -4.23 -3.35 -22.50
N LEU A 346 -2.95 -3.56 -22.21
CA LEU A 346 -1.99 -4.15 -23.15
C LEU A 346 -2.39 -5.58 -23.52
N GLU A 347 -2.81 -6.39 -22.55
CA GLU A 347 -3.33 -7.73 -22.81
C GLU A 347 -4.61 -7.70 -23.64
N ALA A 348 -5.54 -6.79 -23.33
CA ALA A 348 -6.80 -6.64 -24.05
C ALA A 348 -6.59 -6.19 -25.50
N MET A 349 -5.63 -5.30 -25.75
CA MET A 349 -5.22 -4.87 -27.09
C MET A 349 -4.62 -6.03 -27.89
N LYS A 350 -3.69 -6.78 -27.26
CA LYS A 350 -3.07 -7.97 -27.87
C LYS A 350 -4.11 -9.01 -28.27
N LYS A 351 -5.02 -9.35 -27.35
CA LYS A 351 -6.13 -10.31 -27.59
C LYS A 351 -7.04 -9.88 -28.74
N ARG A 352 -7.20 -8.57 -28.96
CA ARG A 352 -8.02 -8.02 -30.06
C ARG A 352 -7.27 -7.86 -31.38
N GLY A 353 -5.98 -8.18 -31.43
CA GLY A 353 -5.15 -8.10 -32.64
C GLY A 353 -4.83 -6.66 -33.05
N ILE A 354 -4.75 -5.73 -32.10
CA ILE A 354 -4.31 -4.35 -32.38
C ILE A 354 -2.81 -4.36 -32.68
N GLN A 355 -2.38 -3.46 -33.56
CA GLN A 355 -0.96 -3.30 -33.89
C GLN A 355 -0.16 -2.87 -32.66
N SER A 356 1.05 -3.42 -32.52
CA SER A 356 2.02 -3.01 -31.52
C SER A 356 2.55 -1.59 -31.79
N GLY A 357 3.24 -1.01 -30.81
CA GLY A 357 3.80 0.34 -30.93
C GLY A 357 3.57 1.25 -29.74
N VAL A 358 3.04 0.73 -28.63
CA VAL A 358 2.69 1.54 -27.46
C VAL A 358 3.96 2.04 -26.77
N LYS A 359 4.00 3.35 -26.48
CA LYS A 359 5.00 3.96 -25.60
C LYS A 359 4.43 4.03 -24.19
N LEU A 360 4.99 3.23 -23.29
CA LEU A 360 4.51 3.09 -21.92
C LEU A 360 5.38 3.91 -20.96
N PHE A 361 4.75 4.77 -20.17
CA PHE A 361 5.39 5.56 -19.12
C PHE A 361 4.74 5.23 -17.78
N LEU A 362 5.51 4.60 -16.91
CA LEU A 362 5.09 4.18 -15.58
C LEU A 362 5.64 5.18 -14.55
N LEU A 363 4.77 5.75 -13.73
CA LEU A 363 5.11 6.70 -12.68
C LEU A 363 4.81 6.06 -11.33
N ALA A 364 5.85 5.70 -10.56
CA ALA A 364 5.73 4.95 -9.30
C ALA A 364 4.70 3.80 -9.35
N PRO A 365 4.84 2.83 -10.29
CA PRO A 365 3.78 1.86 -10.58
C PRO A 365 3.49 0.94 -9.39
N ALA A 366 2.21 0.83 -9.02
CA ALA A 366 1.74 0.04 -7.89
C ALA A 366 1.25 -1.36 -8.29
N VAL A 367 1.63 -1.84 -9.48
CA VAL A 367 1.32 -3.20 -9.95
C VAL A 367 2.30 -4.21 -9.35
N ARG A 368 1.80 -5.36 -8.90
CA ARG A 368 2.61 -6.46 -8.39
C ARG A 368 3.51 -7.04 -9.49
N THR A 369 4.73 -7.46 -9.14
CA THR A 369 5.73 -7.90 -10.13
C THR A 369 5.33 -9.17 -10.88
N ASP A 370 4.62 -10.10 -10.22
CA ASP A 370 4.10 -11.31 -10.86
C ASP A 370 3.04 -10.97 -11.93
N VAL A 371 2.13 -10.02 -11.64
CA VAL A 371 1.10 -9.54 -12.56
C VAL A 371 1.74 -8.84 -13.76
N PHE A 372 2.71 -7.96 -13.52
CA PHE A 372 3.42 -7.29 -14.61
C PHE A 372 4.26 -8.28 -15.44
N ALA A 373 4.95 -9.24 -14.81
CA ALA A 373 5.70 -10.26 -15.52
C ALA A 373 4.79 -11.14 -16.40
N ALA A 374 3.61 -11.53 -15.91
CA ALA A 374 2.64 -12.27 -16.71
C ALA A 374 2.16 -11.46 -17.93
N MET A 375 1.96 -10.15 -17.78
CA MET A 375 1.66 -9.27 -18.91
C MET A 375 2.81 -9.22 -19.92
N LEU A 376 4.06 -9.16 -19.46
CA LEU A 376 5.21 -9.20 -20.37
C LEU A 376 5.25 -10.51 -21.18
N ASP A 377 4.94 -11.65 -20.54
CA ASP A 377 4.90 -12.95 -21.22
C ASP A 377 3.81 -12.99 -22.32
N GLY A 378 2.69 -12.28 -22.11
CA GLY A 378 1.55 -12.28 -23.04
C GLY A 378 1.54 -11.15 -24.07
N ALA A 379 2.12 -9.99 -23.76
CA ALA A 379 1.91 -8.74 -24.49
C ALA A 379 3.11 -7.79 -24.51
N SER A 380 4.32 -8.22 -24.14
CA SER A 380 5.53 -7.36 -24.21
C SER A 380 5.79 -6.81 -25.61
N ASP A 381 5.48 -7.56 -26.67
CA ASP A 381 5.66 -7.13 -28.06
C ASP A 381 4.74 -5.97 -28.47
N MET A 382 3.72 -5.65 -27.67
CA MET A 382 2.90 -4.44 -27.84
C MET A 382 3.66 -3.16 -27.52
N ILE A 383 4.68 -3.26 -26.67
CA ILE A 383 5.39 -2.12 -26.08
C ILE A 383 6.63 -1.82 -26.92
N ALA A 384 6.61 -0.69 -27.63
CA ALA A 384 7.79 -0.23 -28.39
C ALA A 384 8.84 0.45 -27.50
N ARG A 385 8.39 1.05 -26.39
CA ARG A 385 9.24 1.80 -25.46
C ARG A 385 8.61 1.77 -24.09
N CYS A 386 9.44 1.64 -23.06
CA CYS A 386 8.99 1.69 -21.67
C CYS A 386 9.93 2.55 -20.85
N ARG A 387 9.40 3.51 -20.11
CA ARG A 387 10.14 4.25 -19.09
C ARG A 387 9.41 4.14 -17.78
N MET A 388 10.10 3.65 -16.77
CA MET A 388 9.63 3.70 -15.40
C MET A 388 10.37 4.80 -14.67
N ILE A 389 9.64 5.71 -14.04
CA ILE A 389 10.19 6.72 -13.14
C ILE A 389 9.63 6.39 -11.76
N THR A 390 10.52 6.11 -10.81
CA THR A 390 10.15 5.71 -9.45
C THR A 390 11.15 6.25 -8.44
N MET A 391 10.95 6.10 -7.13
CA MET A 391 11.89 6.61 -6.13
C MET A 391 12.97 5.57 -5.77
N THR A 392 14.06 6.06 -5.17
CA THR A 392 15.02 5.20 -4.47
C THR A 392 14.40 4.56 -3.24
N ASP A 393 14.92 3.40 -2.81
CA ASP A 393 14.43 2.73 -1.59
C ASP A 393 14.54 3.63 -0.36
N GLU A 394 15.64 4.37 -0.25
CA GLU A 394 15.89 5.31 0.85
C GLU A 394 14.85 6.42 0.90
N LEU A 395 14.35 6.88 -0.26
CA LEU A 395 13.34 7.93 -0.33
C LEU A 395 11.95 7.37 -0.07
N GLU A 396 11.62 6.17 -0.58
CA GLU A 396 10.36 5.48 -0.29
C GLU A 396 10.17 5.23 1.21
N ARG A 397 11.25 4.85 1.93
CA ARG A 397 11.22 4.67 3.39
C ARG A 397 11.04 5.97 4.18
N ARG A 398 11.28 7.12 3.55
CA ARG A 398 11.20 8.46 4.16
C ARG A 398 9.94 9.23 3.75
N ASP A 399 9.22 8.76 2.74
CA ASP A 399 7.99 9.38 2.23
C ASP A 399 6.79 9.03 3.09
N ALA A 400 6.65 9.64 4.27
CA ALA A 400 5.58 9.27 5.19
C ALA A 400 4.18 9.63 4.64
N VAL A 401 3.46 8.65 4.06
CA VAL A 401 2.12 8.83 3.45
C VAL A 401 1.05 9.28 4.45
N LEU A 402 1.27 9.01 5.74
CA LEU A 402 0.49 9.49 6.87
C LEU A 402 1.42 10.14 7.91
N GLY A 403 2.24 11.12 7.50
CA GLY A 403 3.23 11.78 8.36
C GLY A 403 3.41 13.29 8.15
N HIS A 404 4.46 13.81 8.80
CA HIS A 404 4.82 15.24 9.02
C HIS A 404 3.80 16.08 9.81
N ASP A 405 2.53 16.10 9.41
CA ASP A 405 1.46 16.84 10.11
C ASP A 405 0.53 15.92 10.93
N ARG A 406 0.77 14.60 10.87
CA ARG A 406 -0.19 13.58 11.30
C ARG A 406 0.42 12.49 12.17
N SER A 407 1.40 12.79 13.01
CA SER A 407 1.91 11.83 14.01
C SER A 407 2.49 10.53 13.42
N TYR A 408 3.25 10.60 12.31
CA TYR A 408 3.94 9.47 11.63
C TYR A 408 3.23 8.12 11.73
N ILE A 409 1.93 8.08 11.46
CA ILE A 409 1.15 6.85 11.68
C ILE A 409 1.71 5.73 10.80
N TYR A 410 2.06 6.07 9.57
CA TYR A 410 2.89 5.23 8.72
C TYR A 410 4.13 6.02 8.30
N PRO A 411 5.35 5.55 8.59
CA PRO A 411 6.57 6.33 8.37
C PRO A 411 7.10 6.24 6.93
N SER A 412 6.53 5.38 6.08
CA SER A 412 7.01 5.08 4.73
C SER A 412 5.96 5.43 3.66
N SER A 413 6.32 5.24 2.39
CA SER A 413 5.50 5.56 1.23
C SER A 413 4.19 4.78 1.14
N LEU A 414 3.30 5.24 0.26
CA LEU A 414 2.10 4.50 -0.10
C LEU A 414 2.42 3.12 -0.68
N LEU A 415 3.51 2.96 -1.45
CA LEU A 415 3.87 1.66 -2.01
C LEU A 415 4.32 0.68 -0.93
N TYR A 416 5.06 1.16 0.08
CA TYR A 416 5.38 0.37 1.27
C TYR A 416 4.11 -0.10 2.01
N LEU A 417 3.13 0.79 2.15
CA LEU A 417 1.84 0.47 2.77
C LEU A 417 1.09 -0.61 1.99
N VAL A 418 1.01 -0.44 0.66
CA VAL A 418 0.37 -1.40 -0.24
C VAL A 418 1.05 -2.77 -0.14
N SER A 419 2.38 -2.79 -0.29
CA SER A 419 3.20 -4.00 -0.23
C SER A 419 3.10 -4.72 1.11
N GLY A 420 3.11 -3.99 2.22
CA GLY A 420 3.14 -4.56 3.57
C GLY A 420 1.79 -5.03 4.09
N MET A 421 0.69 -4.43 3.60
CA MET A 421 -0.61 -4.51 4.27
C MET A 421 -1.80 -4.75 3.36
N PHE A 422 -1.77 -4.36 2.08
CA PHE A 422 -2.96 -4.38 1.22
C PHE A 422 -2.95 -5.44 0.13
N GLU A 423 -1.78 -5.89 -0.30
CA GLU A 423 -1.68 -6.91 -1.33
C GLU A 423 -2.13 -8.28 -0.82
N GLU A 424 -2.79 -9.01 -1.73
CA GLU A 424 -3.24 -10.36 -1.53
C GLU A 424 -2.81 -11.23 -2.72
N GLN A 425 -2.51 -12.49 -2.45
CA GLN A 425 -2.28 -13.52 -3.45
C GLN A 425 -3.20 -14.69 -3.17
N ASN A 426 -4.04 -15.05 -4.15
CA ASN A 426 -5.04 -16.11 -4.00
C ASN A 426 -5.90 -15.93 -2.74
N ILE A 427 -6.47 -14.74 -2.54
CA ILE A 427 -7.30 -14.33 -1.38
C ILE A 427 -6.61 -14.40 0.00
N GLU A 428 -5.32 -14.69 0.05
CA GLU A 428 -4.51 -14.65 1.27
C GLU A 428 -3.67 -13.38 1.30
N ALA A 429 -3.48 -12.81 2.50
CA ALA A 429 -2.63 -11.65 2.69
C ALA A 429 -1.19 -11.96 2.21
N TYR A 430 -0.61 -11.04 1.45
CA TYR A 430 0.73 -11.17 0.91
C TYR A 430 1.65 -10.08 1.49
N PRO A 431 2.12 -10.24 2.73
CA PRO A 431 2.95 -9.23 3.38
C PRO A 431 4.31 -9.09 2.68
N ASP A 432 4.74 -7.84 2.48
CA ASP A 432 5.92 -7.47 1.69
C ASP A 432 5.81 -7.94 0.22
N ALA A 433 4.60 -7.86 -0.36
CA ALA A 433 4.38 -8.24 -1.76
C ALA A 433 5.28 -7.42 -2.70
N PRO A 434 6.01 -8.06 -3.65
CA PRO A 434 6.83 -7.31 -4.58
C PRO A 434 6.03 -6.43 -5.53
N ILE A 435 6.22 -5.11 -5.43
CA ILE A 435 5.59 -4.10 -6.27
C ILE A 435 6.60 -3.52 -7.26
N LEU A 436 6.21 -3.38 -8.53
CA LEU A 436 7.09 -2.97 -9.63
C LEU A 436 7.81 -1.64 -9.36
N GLY A 437 7.10 -0.66 -8.77
CA GLY A 437 7.66 0.66 -8.47
C GLY A 437 8.69 0.66 -7.35
N MET A 438 8.77 -0.37 -6.51
CA MET A 438 9.67 -0.34 -5.35
C MET A 438 11.07 -0.85 -5.73
N GLN A 439 12.06 0.04 -5.70
CA GLN A 439 13.44 -0.27 -6.10
C GLN A 439 14.02 -1.48 -5.37
N ARG A 440 13.74 -1.66 -4.06
CA ARG A 440 14.31 -2.77 -3.27
C ARG A 440 14.10 -4.15 -3.87
N PHE A 441 12.98 -4.42 -4.54
CA PHE A 441 12.73 -5.75 -5.09
C PHE A 441 13.61 -6.08 -6.30
N SER A 442 14.35 -5.11 -6.86
CA SER A 442 15.35 -5.39 -7.89
C SER A 442 16.63 -6.05 -7.34
N THR A 443 16.92 -5.87 -6.05
CA THR A 443 18.17 -6.34 -5.42
C THR A 443 17.96 -7.17 -4.16
N LEU A 444 16.70 -7.38 -3.74
CA LEU A 444 16.38 -8.09 -2.51
C LEU A 444 16.76 -9.58 -2.62
N SER A 445 17.64 -10.04 -1.74
CA SER A 445 18.13 -11.44 -1.75
C SER A 445 17.13 -12.45 -1.18
N SER A 446 16.14 -11.97 -0.41
CA SER A 446 15.12 -12.79 0.27
C SER A 446 13.85 -13.00 -0.56
N LEU A 447 13.92 -12.72 -1.86
CA LEU A 447 12.85 -13.12 -2.78
C LEU A 447 12.74 -14.65 -2.83
N THR A 448 11.51 -15.14 -2.83
CA THR A 448 11.21 -16.52 -3.17
C THR A 448 11.60 -16.81 -4.63
N GLY A 449 11.71 -18.09 -5.01
CA GLY A 449 12.07 -18.47 -6.37
C GLY A 449 11.16 -17.84 -7.43
N THR A 450 9.84 -17.87 -7.21
CA THR A 450 8.84 -17.30 -8.14
C THR A 450 8.94 -15.78 -8.24
N GLU A 451 9.15 -15.08 -7.12
CA GLU A 451 9.36 -13.64 -7.10
C GLU A 451 10.67 -13.25 -7.82
N ALA A 452 11.76 -13.97 -7.55
CA ALA A 452 13.05 -13.74 -8.19
C ALA A 452 12.97 -14.00 -9.71
N ASP A 453 12.20 -14.98 -10.15
CA ASP A 453 11.96 -15.25 -11.58
C ASP A 453 11.22 -14.09 -12.25
N ALA A 454 10.19 -13.55 -11.59
CA ALA A 454 9.46 -12.38 -12.07
C ALA A 454 10.38 -11.15 -12.15
N ALA A 455 11.17 -10.90 -11.11
CA ALA A 455 12.14 -9.80 -11.08
C ALA A 455 13.17 -9.93 -12.21
N ARG A 456 13.68 -11.14 -12.50
CA ARG A 456 14.63 -11.36 -13.61
C ARG A 456 14.00 -11.10 -14.98
N ARG A 457 12.75 -11.54 -15.22
CA ARG A 457 12.01 -11.24 -16.46
C ARG A 457 11.83 -9.74 -16.66
N ILE A 458 11.44 -9.04 -15.59
CA ILE A 458 11.26 -7.58 -15.61
C ILE A 458 12.59 -6.87 -15.87
N ALA A 459 13.66 -7.28 -15.19
CA ALA A 459 14.99 -6.72 -15.41
C ALA A 459 15.46 -6.91 -16.86
N ALA A 460 15.26 -8.10 -17.43
CA ALA A 460 15.59 -8.37 -18.83
C ALA A 460 14.79 -7.48 -19.80
N PHE A 461 13.50 -7.25 -19.53
CA PHE A 461 12.68 -6.33 -20.33
C PHE A 461 13.22 -4.90 -20.27
N PHE A 462 13.55 -4.37 -19.09
CA PHE A 462 14.07 -3.02 -18.94
C PHE A 462 15.51 -2.83 -19.44
N GLN A 463 16.26 -3.91 -19.69
CA GLN A 463 17.57 -3.88 -20.35
C GLN A 463 17.46 -3.76 -21.88
N GLY A 464 16.28 -3.95 -22.47
CA GLY A 464 16.09 -3.84 -23.91
C GLY A 464 16.34 -2.41 -24.42
N ALA A 465 16.69 -2.31 -25.70
CA ALA A 465 16.87 -1.03 -26.37
C ALA A 465 15.58 -0.20 -26.26
N ASP A 466 15.71 1.08 -25.93
CA ASP A 466 14.58 1.96 -25.66
C ASP A 466 13.69 1.58 -24.46
N HIS A 467 14.14 0.73 -23.54
CA HIS A 467 13.55 0.58 -22.20
C HIS A 467 14.46 1.19 -21.12
N GLY A 468 13.91 1.51 -19.95
CA GLY A 468 14.73 2.06 -18.87
C GLY A 468 13.96 2.38 -17.59
N ILE A 469 14.70 2.38 -16.48
CA ILE A 469 14.25 2.73 -15.14
C ILE A 469 15.03 3.97 -14.70
N ILE A 470 14.32 4.96 -14.15
CA ILE A 470 14.87 6.21 -13.64
C ILE A 470 14.49 6.30 -12.16
N SER A 471 15.48 6.44 -11.30
CA SER A 471 15.26 6.65 -9.87
C SER A 471 15.22 8.14 -9.55
N SER A 472 14.22 8.58 -8.81
CA SER A 472 14.07 9.92 -8.30
C SER A 472 14.69 10.03 -6.90
N PRO A 473 15.39 11.13 -6.58
CA PRO A 473 15.68 12.27 -7.45
C PRO A 473 16.82 11.97 -8.45
N THR A 474 16.68 12.43 -9.68
CA THR A 474 17.76 12.56 -10.65
C THR A 474 17.77 13.99 -11.21
N PRO A 475 18.80 14.81 -10.90
CA PRO A 475 18.86 16.20 -11.34
C PRO A 475 18.64 16.38 -12.84
N GLY A 476 17.77 17.31 -13.21
CA GLY A 476 17.40 17.58 -14.61
C GLY A 476 16.47 16.56 -15.26
N ILE A 477 16.11 15.47 -14.56
CA ILE A 477 15.23 14.41 -15.07
C ILE A 477 13.96 14.28 -14.23
N SER A 478 14.08 14.15 -12.91
CA SER A 478 12.96 14.04 -11.98
C SER A 478 13.41 14.52 -10.60
N LEU A 479 12.63 15.38 -9.97
CA LEU A 479 12.85 15.79 -8.57
C LEU A 479 11.67 15.41 -7.67
N ALA A 480 10.72 14.62 -8.17
CA ALA A 480 9.65 14.03 -7.37
C ALA A 480 10.23 13.31 -6.14
N ASN A 481 9.81 13.73 -4.95
CA ASN A 481 10.35 13.25 -3.68
C ASN A 481 9.29 12.62 -2.76
N SER A 482 8.09 12.40 -3.31
CA SER A 482 7.01 11.64 -2.70
C SER A 482 6.28 10.84 -3.77
N HIS A 483 5.61 9.77 -3.36
CA HIS A 483 4.84 8.91 -4.26
C HIS A 483 3.80 9.67 -5.10
N GLY A 484 3.18 10.68 -4.51
CA GLY A 484 2.16 11.51 -5.15
C GLY A 484 2.70 12.58 -6.10
N ALA A 485 4.01 12.87 -6.09
CA ALA A 485 4.54 14.03 -6.80
C ALA A 485 4.90 13.77 -8.28
N PHE A 486 4.87 12.53 -8.76
CA PHE A 486 5.40 12.19 -10.09
C PHE A 486 4.63 12.79 -11.27
N ASP A 487 3.32 12.95 -11.15
CA ASP A 487 2.49 13.60 -12.16
C ASP A 487 2.34 15.11 -11.92
N ASP A 488 2.88 15.65 -10.82
CA ASP A 488 2.98 17.08 -10.51
C ASP A 488 4.37 17.66 -10.87
N ASP A 489 5.45 16.88 -10.77
CA ASP A 489 6.83 17.34 -10.95
C ASP A 489 7.12 17.75 -12.40
N PRO A 490 7.42 19.04 -12.67
CA PRO A 490 7.65 19.53 -14.03
C PRO A 490 8.80 18.83 -14.77
N LEU A 491 9.83 18.38 -14.05
CA LEU A 491 10.95 17.65 -14.65
C LEU A 491 10.53 16.24 -15.08
N THR A 492 9.79 15.52 -14.23
CA THR A 492 9.23 14.22 -14.57
C THR A 492 8.35 14.30 -15.82
N LEU A 493 7.44 15.28 -15.88
CA LEU A 493 6.58 15.50 -17.04
C LEU A 493 7.39 15.90 -18.29
N ALA A 494 8.43 16.72 -18.13
CA ALA A 494 9.34 17.08 -19.21
C ALA A 494 10.11 15.87 -19.76
N THR A 495 10.56 14.98 -18.88
CA THR A 495 11.24 13.75 -19.26
C THR A 495 10.31 12.83 -20.03
N ALA A 496 9.11 12.57 -19.51
CA ALA A 496 8.11 11.74 -20.17
C ALA A 496 7.75 12.31 -21.56
N ARG A 497 7.47 13.62 -21.66
CA ARG A 497 7.06 14.22 -22.93
C ARG A 497 8.16 14.25 -24.00
N SER A 498 9.43 14.32 -23.60
CA SER A 498 10.56 14.30 -24.54
C SER A 498 10.66 12.98 -25.32
N LEU A 499 9.92 11.97 -24.87
CA LEU A 499 9.90 10.62 -25.41
C LEU A 499 8.55 10.27 -26.04
N PHE A 500 7.62 11.23 -26.13
CA PHE A 500 6.38 11.15 -26.90
C PHE A 500 6.62 11.30 -28.40
#